data_AF-A0A087UUV4-F1
#
_entry.id   AF-A0A087UUV4-F1
#
_cell.length_a   1.000
_cell.length_b   1.000
_cell.length_c   1.000
_cell.angle_alpha   90.00
_cell.angle_beta   90.00
_cell.angle_gamma   90.00
#
_symmetry.space_group_name_H-M   'P 1'
#
loop_
_entity.id
_entity.type
_entity.pdbx_description
1 polymer ?
#
loop_
_entity_poly.entity_id
_entity_poly.type
_entity_poly.pdbx_seq_one_letter_code
_entity_poly.pdbx_strand_id
1 'polypeptide(L)'
;MWKFVPSCFRRHRRKFFIIGGLIGGIAVLNSYLRRKLLEWESQRTAEFCDQIKRSSHFEGTINTCDSALISFAPKIREIVCSNADISPLVEQLKSNPPNKMQLWEQLKILVFVQAIGEMYAQCLLAILLRVQMSILGGYVFTMSRTSDFNSPSAAEQQQKYMSLVADFLSNGINRLLVPVKKAVESTLSSVPLNRSLKLQDISDIITAIRDSLSPSDSVCLPDVSSYIMPTNSDSISSNEFL
;
A
#
# COMPACT_ATOMS: atom_id res chain seq x y z
N MET A 1 43.06 -62.24 -40.83
CA MET A 1 42.69 -60.82 -40.98
C MET A 1 43.18 -59.92 -39.82
N TRP A 2 44.26 -60.28 -39.11
CA TRP A 2 44.72 -59.57 -37.90
C TRP A 2 46.19 -59.11 -37.93
N LYS A 3 46.91 -59.30 -39.05
CA LYS A 3 48.31 -58.86 -39.21
C LYS A 3 48.49 -57.52 -39.94
N PHE A 4 47.38 -56.83 -40.27
CA PHE A 4 47.42 -55.53 -40.96
C PHE A 4 47.49 -54.33 -40.01
N VAL A 5 47.12 -54.53 -38.75
CA VAL A 5 47.09 -53.49 -37.70
C VAL A 5 48.48 -53.01 -37.29
N PRO A 6 49.50 -53.87 -37.06
CA PRO A 6 50.79 -53.41 -36.53
C PRO A 6 51.65 -52.68 -37.57
N SER A 7 51.56 -53.05 -38.85
CA SER A 7 52.36 -52.44 -39.94
C SER A 7 51.83 -51.05 -40.33
N CYS A 8 50.51 -50.86 -40.36
CA CYS A 8 49.87 -49.58 -40.64
C CYS A 8 50.12 -48.56 -39.52
N PHE A 9 50.13 -49.03 -38.26
CA PHE A 9 50.40 -48.20 -37.08
C PHE A 9 51.81 -47.59 -37.11
N ARG A 10 52.83 -48.32 -37.59
CA ARG A 10 54.23 -47.85 -37.63
C ARG A 10 54.49 -46.79 -38.73
N ARG A 11 53.73 -46.82 -39.83
CA ARG A 11 53.89 -45.88 -40.97
C ARG A 11 53.11 -44.57 -40.81
N HIS A 12 52.08 -44.54 -39.96
CA HIS A 12 51.26 -43.34 -39.72
C HIS A 12 51.26 -42.83 -38.27
N ARG A 13 52.25 -43.19 -37.43
CA ARG A 13 52.35 -42.77 -36.02
C ARG A 13 52.11 -41.27 -35.80
N ARG A 14 52.73 -40.41 -36.64
CA ARG A 14 52.54 -38.95 -36.55
C ARG A 14 51.08 -38.51 -36.77
N LYS A 15 50.34 -39.19 -37.66
CA LYS A 15 48.92 -38.87 -37.93
C LYS A 15 48.01 -39.26 -36.76
N PHE A 16 48.28 -40.38 -36.09
CA PHE A 16 47.53 -40.79 -34.91
C PHE A 16 47.73 -39.86 -33.71
N PHE A 17 48.95 -39.34 -33.50
CA PHE A 17 49.19 -38.32 -32.47
C PHE A 17 48.44 -37.01 -32.76
N ILE A 18 48.41 -36.57 -34.01
CA ILE A 18 47.66 -35.36 -34.43
C ILE A 18 46.16 -35.55 -34.21
N ILE A 19 45.60 -36.70 -34.61
CA ILE A 19 44.18 -37.01 -34.44
C ILE A 19 43.82 -37.16 -32.95
N GLY A 20 44.65 -37.84 -32.17
CA GLY A 20 44.46 -37.98 -30.72
C GLY A 20 44.52 -36.63 -30.00
N GLY A 21 45.44 -35.74 -30.39
CA GLY A 21 45.52 -34.36 -29.88
C GLY A 21 44.29 -33.53 -30.26
N LEU A 22 43.78 -33.66 -31.48
CA LEU A 22 42.56 -32.98 -31.93
C LEU A 22 41.33 -33.44 -31.13
N ILE A 23 41.16 -34.75 -30.96
CA ILE A 23 40.03 -35.34 -30.21
C ILE A 23 40.13 -34.95 -28.73
N GLY A 24 41.32 -35.02 -28.15
CA GLY A 24 41.56 -34.58 -26.77
C GLY A 24 41.26 -33.09 -26.57
N GLY A 25 41.68 -32.24 -27.50
CA GLY A 25 41.39 -30.80 -27.48
C GLY A 25 39.89 -30.50 -27.55
N ILE A 26 39.15 -31.18 -28.45
CA ILE A 26 37.69 -31.05 -28.55
C ILE A 26 37.00 -31.53 -27.28
N ALA A 27 37.46 -32.64 -26.68
CA ALA A 27 36.90 -33.17 -25.45
C ALA A 27 37.08 -32.19 -24.27
N VAL A 28 38.28 -31.64 -24.09
CA VAL A 28 38.57 -30.65 -23.04
C VAL A 28 37.76 -29.37 -23.24
N LEU A 29 37.65 -28.87 -24.48
CA LEU A 29 36.86 -27.68 -24.78
C LEU A 29 35.36 -27.92 -24.49
N ASN A 30 34.82 -29.07 -24.88
CA ASN A 30 33.43 -29.43 -24.60
C ASN A 30 33.17 -29.55 -23.10
N SER A 31 34.07 -30.17 -22.34
CA SER A 31 33.98 -30.23 -20.87
C SER A 31 34.04 -28.83 -20.24
N TYR A 32 34.87 -27.93 -20.75
CA TYR A 32 34.94 -26.55 -20.28
C TYR A 32 33.65 -25.78 -20.58
N LEU A 33 33.13 -25.85 -21.82
CA LEU A 33 31.88 -25.22 -22.22
C LEU A 33 30.69 -25.70 -21.38
N ARG A 34 30.60 -27.01 -21.11
CA ARG A 34 29.56 -27.58 -20.25
C ARG A 34 29.62 -27.05 -18.82
N ARG A 35 30.81 -26.98 -18.22
CA ARG A 35 31.00 -26.42 -16.87
C ARG A 35 30.61 -24.94 -16.84
N LYS A 36 31.07 -24.16 -17.82
CA LYS A 36 30.72 -22.74 -17.97
C LYS A 36 29.22 -22.50 -18.15
N LEU A 37 28.55 -23.33 -18.95
CA LEU A 37 27.10 -23.25 -19.14
C LEU A 37 26.34 -23.57 -17.85
N LEU A 38 26.72 -24.63 -17.14
CA LEU A 38 26.10 -24.99 -15.86
C LEU A 38 26.31 -23.91 -14.79
N GLU A 39 27.51 -23.33 -14.70
CA GLU A 39 27.79 -22.21 -13.80
C GLU A 39 26.92 -21.00 -14.15
N TRP A 40 26.79 -20.65 -15.43
CA TRP A 40 25.94 -19.56 -15.88
C TRP A 40 24.45 -19.82 -15.64
N GLU A 41 23.97 -21.05 -15.87
CA GLU A 41 22.58 -21.44 -15.58
C GLU A 41 22.30 -21.38 -14.07
N SER A 42 23.22 -21.90 -13.25
CA SER A 42 23.10 -21.87 -11.79
C SER A 42 23.08 -20.44 -11.27
N GLN A 43 23.98 -19.58 -11.75
CA GLN A 43 24.05 -18.18 -11.36
C GLN A 43 22.78 -17.42 -11.79
N ARG A 44 22.32 -17.60 -13.03
CA ARG A 44 21.06 -17.02 -13.50
C ARG A 44 19.89 -17.50 -12.65
N THR A 45 19.80 -18.79 -12.35
CA THR A 45 18.71 -19.36 -11.55
C THR A 45 18.70 -18.80 -10.13
N ALA A 46 19.88 -18.60 -9.52
CA ALA A 46 20.00 -18.00 -8.20
C ALA A 46 19.55 -16.53 -8.21
N GLU A 47 20.01 -15.73 -9.18
CA GLU A 47 19.61 -14.33 -9.36
C GLU A 47 18.10 -14.21 -9.61
N PHE A 48 17.54 -15.06 -10.47
CA PHE A 48 16.09 -15.12 -10.72
C PHE A 48 15.31 -15.54 -9.47
N CYS A 49 15.79 -16.53 -8.72
CA CYS A 49 15.15 -16.99 -7.49
C CYS A 49 15.09 -15.87 -6.44
N ASP A 50 16.18 -15.11 -6.28
CA ASP A 50 16.24 -13.98 -5.35
C ASP A 50 15.31 -12.85 -5.79
N GLN A 51 15.24 -12.56 -7.10
CA GLN A 51 14.30 -11.58 -7.64
C GLN A 51 12.84 -11.98 -7.42
N ILE A 52 12.49 -13.26 -7.66
CA ILE A 52 11.15 -13.81 -7.45
C ILE A 52 10.77 -13.78 -5.97
N LYS A 53 11.69 -14.13 -5.07
CA LYS A 53 11.43 -14.04 -3.62
C LYS A 53 11.15 -12.60 -3.20
N ARG A 54 11.91 -11.64 -3.72
CA ARG A 54 11.70 -10.21 -3.45
C ARG A 54 10.34 -9.73 -3.98
N SER A 55 9.96 -10.09 -5.19
CA SER A 55 8.68 -9.70 -5.77
C SER A 55 7.51 -10.36 -5.05
N SER A 56 7.61 -11.64 -4.72
CA SER A 56 6.58 -12.38 -3.98
C SER A 56 6.38 -11.82 -2.57
N HIS A 57 7.45 -11.46 -1.87
CA HIS A 57 7.37 -10.82 -0.56
C HIS A 57 6.70 -9.43 -0.64
N PHE A 58 7.03 -8.64 -1.67
CA PHE A 58 6.40 -7.34 -1.91
C PHE A 58 4.91 -7.48 -2.27
N GLU A 59 4.56 -8.45 -3.10
CA GLU A 59 3.18 -8.72 -3.49
C GLU A 59 2.33 -9.19 -2.29
N GLY A 60 2.87 -10.08 -1.45
CA GLY A 60 2.23 -10.49 -0.21
C GLY A 60 1.99 -9.32 0.76
N THR A 61 2.95 -8.40 0.83
CA THR A 61 2.84 -7.16 1.61
C THR A 61 1.72 -6.26 1.08
N ILE A 62 1.61 -6.08 -0.24
CA ILE A 62 0.54 -5.29 -0.87
C ILE A 62 -0.83 -5.93 -0.63
N ASN A 63 -0.97 -7.23 -0.86
CA ASN A 63 -2.24 -7.92 -0.70
C ASN A 63 -2.74 -7.86 0.75
N THR A 64 -1.80 -7.87 1.70
CA THR A 64 -2.11 -7.66 3.13
C THR A 64 -2.60 -6.23 3.40
N CYS A 65 -2.01 -5.21 2.75
CA CYS A 65 -2.51 -3.83 2.82
C CYS A 65 -3.95 -3.75 2.34
N ASP A 66 -4.24 -4.34 1.18
CA ASP A 66 -5.55 -4.24 0.54
C ASP A 66 -6.61 -4.97 1.35
N SER A 67 -6.26 -6.14 1.90
CA SER A 67 -7.13 -6.87 2.84
C SER A 67 -7.40 -6.06 4.12
N ALA A 68 -6.38 -5.41 4.68
CA ALA A 68 -6.53 -4.56 5.86
C ALA A 68 -7.39 -3.33 5.57
N LEU A 69 -7.20 -2.67 4.42
CA LEU A 69 -7.98 -1.51 4.00
C LEU A 69 -9.47 -1.87 3.89
N ILE A 70 -9.79 -3.01 3.25
CA ILE A 70 -11.16 -3.52 3.14
C ILE A 70 -11.74 -3.84 4.53
N SER A 71 -10.93 -4.42 5.42
CA SER A 71 -11.36 -4.75 6.79
C SER A 71 -11.65 -3.51 7.65
N PHE A 72 -10.92 -2.41 7.45
CA PHE A 72 -11.11 -1.17 8.20
C PHE A 72 -12.15 -0.23 7.59
N ALA A 73 -12.48 -0.38 6.30
CA ALA A 73 -13.52 0.40 5.62
C ALA A 73 -14.87 0.47 6.36
N PRO A 74 -15.48 -0.64 6.85
CA PRO A 74 -16.74 -0.56 7.59
C PRO A 74 -16.61 0.21 8.91
N LYS A 75 -15.44 0.12 9.57
CA LYS A 75 -15.16 0.86 10.81
C LYS A 75 -15.00 2.36 10.56
N ILE A 76 -14.34 2.76 9.47
CA ILE A 76 -14.30 4.17 9.04
C ILE A 76 -15.73 4.68 8.83
N ARG A 77 -16.53 3.94 8.08
CA ARG A 77 -17.90 4.32 7.78
C ARG A 77 -18.72 4.50 9.06
N GLU A 78 -18.63 3.57 10.00
CA GLU A 78 -19.31 3.66 11.30
C GLU A 78 -18.91 4.93 12.08
N ILE A 79 -17.61 5.22 12.16
CA ILE A 79 -17.09 6.39 12.89
C ILE A 79 -17.53 7.69 12.21
N VAL A 80 -17.47 7.77 10.89
CA VAL A 80 -17.90 8.95 10.13
C VAL A 80 -19.43 9.13 10.24
N CYS A 81 -20.21 8.05 10.13
CA CYS A 81 -21.66 8.08 10.36
C CYS A 81 -21.98 8.63 11.75
N SER A 82 -21.34 8.09 12.80
CA SER A 82 -21.60 8.49 14.18
C SER A 82 -21.24 9.94 14.48
N ASN A 83 -20.24 10.51 13.81
CA ASN A 83 -19.87 11.91 13.99
C ASN A 83 -20.75 12.88 13.18
N ALA A 84 -21.33 12.40 12.08
CA ALA A 84 -22.19 13.16 11.19
C ALA A 84 -23.55 12.46 11.05
N ASP A 85 -24.23 12.23 12.18
CA ASP A 85 -25.45 11.42 12.22
C ASP A 85 -26.61 12.05 11.44
N ILE A 86 -27.00 11.37 10.36
CA ILE A 86 -28.09 11.78 9.46
C ILE A 86 -29.43 11.14 9.84
N SER A 87 -29.39 9.94 10.43
CA SER A 87 -30.56 9.16 10.85
C SER A 87 -31.59 9.94 11.67
N PRO A 88 -31.21 10.66 12.75
CA PRO A 88 -32.20 11.40 13.56
C PRO A 88 -32.86 12.54 12.77
N LEU A 89 -32.13 13.20 11.86
CA LEU A 89 -32.69 14.26 11.02
C LEU A 89 -33.69 13.70 10.00
N VAL A 90 -33.38 12.54 9.41
CA VAL A 90 -34.29 11.86 8.47
C VAL A 90 -35.57 11.40 9.18
N GLU A 91 -35.46 10.90 10.41
CA GLU A 91 -36.62 10.53 11.23
C GLU A 91 -37.47 11.75 11.60
N GLN A 92 -36.84 12.84 12.01
CA GLN A 92 -37.55 14.10 12.25
C GLN A 92 -38.20 14.65 10.98
N LEU A 93 -37.58 14.52 9.80
CA LEU A 93 -38.21 14.94 8.55
C LEU A 93 -39.44 14.10 8.18
N LYS A 94 -39.47 12.81 8.55
CA LYS A 94 -40.62 11.92 8.33
C LYS A 94 -41.83 12.30 9.20
N SER A 95 -41.62 12.87 10.39
CA SER A 95 -42.71 13.31 11.28
C SER A 95 -43.32 14.67 10.89
N ASN A 96 -42.88 15.24 9.76
CA ASN A 96 -43.40 16.48 9.16
C ASN A 96 -43.46 17.69 10.12
N PRO A 97 -42.30 18.10 10.68
CA PRO A 97 -42.21 19.18 11.66
C PRO A 97 -42.40 20.56 11.02
N PRO A 98 -42.77 21.58 11.82
CA PRO A 98 -42.94 22.95 11.34
C PRO A 98 -41.63 23.56 10.77
N ASN A 99 -40.47 23.12 11.25
CA ASN A 99 -39.15 23.64 10.83
C ASN A 99 -38.54 22.89 9.62
N LYS A 100 -39.38 22.39 8.70
CA LYS A 100 -38.96 21.53 7.59
C LYS A 100 -37.79 22.08 6.78
N MET A 101 -37.80 23.36 6.39
CA MET A 101 -36.73 23.95 5.56
C MET A 101 -35.37 23.92 6.26
N GLN A 102 -35.32 24.24 7.55
CA GLN A 102 -34.06 24.25 8.31
C GLN A 102 -33.46 22.84 8.43
N LEU A 103 -34.31 21.84 8.65
CA LEU A 103 -33.87 20.44 8.70
C LEU A 103 -33.32 19.97 7.34
N TRP A 104 -33.91 20.40 6.22
CA TRP A 104 -33.38 20.07 4.89
C TRP A 104 -32.01 20.73 4.62
N GLU A 105 -31.81 21.98 5.06
CA GLU A 105 -30.51 22.65 4.94
C GLU A 105 -29.43 21.95 5.77
N GLN A 106 -29.76 21.56 7.01
CA GLN A 106 -28.85 20.79 7.87
C GLN A 106 -28.54 19.41 7.29
N LEU A 107 -29.56 18.72 6.77
CA LEU A 107 -29.40 17.42 6.11
C LEU A 107 -28.47 17.53 4.90
N LYS A 108 -28.66 18.56 4.06
CA LYS A 108 -27.83 18.84 2.90
C LYS A 108 -26.35 18.94 3.29
N ILE A 109 -26.04 19.72 4.32
CA ILE A 109 -24.65 19.89 4.82
C ILE A 109 -24.09 18.55 5.31
N LEU A 110 -24.83 17.83 6.17
CA LEU A 110 -24.36 16.58 6.77
C LEU A 110 -24.10 15.48 5.75
N VAL A 111 -24.94 15.34 4.72
CA VAL A 111 -24.71 14.37 3.63
C VAL A 111 -23.37 14.62 2.95
N PHE A 112 -23.06 15.88 2.63
CA PHE A 112 -21.79 16.24 2.00
C PHE A 112 -20.59 16.07 2.94
N VAL A 113 -20.75 16.41 4.23
CA VAL A 113 -19.70 16.17 5.24
C VAL A 113 -19.41 14.68 5.38
N GLN A 114 -20.44 13.83 5.42
CA GLN A 114 -20.28 12.39 5.53
C GLN A 114 -19.56 11.82 4.29
N ALA A 115 -20.01 12.19 3.09
CA ALA A 115 -19.42 11.68 1.84
C ALA A 115 -17.96 12.12 1.66
N ILE A 116 -17.67 13.41 1.86
CA ILE A 116 -16.32 13.97 1.70
C ILE A 116 -15.40 13.49 2.83
N GLY A 117 -15.90 13.46 4.06
CA GLY A 117 -15.18 12.97 5.23
C GLY A 117 -14.79 11.49 5.10
N GLU A 118 -15.71 10.64 4.66
CA GLU A 118 -15.44 9.22 4.40
C GLU A 118 -14.40 9.04 3.30
N MET A 119 -14.52 9.79 2.20
CA MET A 119 -13.55 9.75 1.10
C MET A 119 -12.13 10.11 1.57
N TYR A 120 -11.97 11.24 2.27
CA TYR A 120 -10.65 11.64 2.77
C TYR A 120 -10.12 10.65 3.82
N ALA A 121 -10.95 10.15 4.74
CA ALA A 121 -10.54 9.17 5.73
C ALA A 121 -10.02 7.87 5.09
N GLN A 122 -10.71 7.37 4.05
CA GLN A 122 -10.28 6.19 3.30
C GLN A 122 -8.97 6.44 2.53
N CYS A 123 -8.84 7.59 1.87
CA CYS A 123 -7.60 7.95 1.17
C CYS A 123 -6.40 8.05 2.13
N LEU A 124 -6.58 8.70 3.28
CA LEU A 124 -5.51 8.84 4.28
C LEU A 124 -5.15 7.49 4.91
N LEU A 125 -6.14 6.64 5.21
CA LEU A 125 -5.87 5.28 5.68
C LEU A 125 -5.10 4.45 4.64
N ALA A 126 -5.48 4.53 3.36
CA ALA A 126 -4.79 3.82 2.30
C ALA A 126 -3.33 4.25 2.20
N ILE A 127 -3.05 5.56 2.26
CA ILE A 127 -1.67 6.08 2.28
C ILE A 127 -0.91 5.59 3.51
N LEU A 128 -1.52 5.68 4.71
CA LEU A 128 -0.91 5.21 5.95
C LEU A 128 -0.52 3.73 5.87
N LEU A 129 -1.46 2.86 5.48
CA LEU A 129 -1.22 1.43 5.36
C LEU A 129 -0.14 1.11 4.32
N ARG A 130 -0.19 1.78 3.16
CA ARG A 130 0.81 1.57 2.08
C ARG A 130 2.21 1.97 2.53
N VAL A 131 2.35 3.09 3.24
CA VAL A 131 3.65 3.54 3.78
C VAL A 131 4.16 2.58 4.86
N GLN A 132 3.31 2.25 5.86
CA GLN A 132 3.68 1.34 6.95
C GLN A 132 4.12 -0.03 6.45
N MET A 133 3.35 -0.60 5.52
CA MET A 133 3.64 -1.91 4.96
C MET A 133 4.84 -1.89 4.01
N SER A 134 5.09 -0.79 3.30
CA SER A 134 6.31 -0.63 2.50
C SER A 134 7.57 -0.62 3.38
N ILE A 135 7.51 0.05 4.53
CA ILE A 135 8.62 0.09 5.49
C ILE A 135 8.79 -1.29 6.14
N LEU A 136 7.70 -1.91 6.60
CA LEU A 136 7.73 -3.25 7.19
C LEU A 136 8.23 -4.30 6.21
N GLY A 137 7.79 -4.24 4.95
CA GLY A 137 8.23 -5.14 3.88
C GLY A 137 9.74 -5.04 3.64
N GLY A 138 10.32 -3.83 3.69
CA GLY A 138 11.76 -3.62 3.61
C GLY A 138 12.53 -4.16 4.83
N TYR A 139 11.96 -4.02 6.03
CA TYR A 139 12.55 -4.52 7.26
C TYR A 139 12.60 -6.06 7.27
N VAL A 140 11.47 -6.72 7.00
CA VAL A 140 11.37 -8.18 6.95
C VAL A 140 12.25 -8.76 5.83
N PHE A 141 12.34 -8.09 4.67
CA PHE A 141 13.23 -8.52 3.59
C PHE A 141 14.71 -8.49 4.01
N THR A 142 15.14 -7.42 4.69
CA THR A 142 16.52 -7.32 5.19
C THR A 142 16.81 -8.40 6.24
N MET A 143 15.84 -8.65 7.13
CA MET A 143 15.91 -9.69 8.16
C MET A 143 16.04 -11.10 7.57
N SER A 144 15.32 -11.37 6.48
CA SER A 144 15.34 -12.67 5.80
C SER A 144 16.72 -13.04 5.23
N ARG A 145 17.59 -12.03 5.02
CA ARG A 145 18.96 -12.21 4.52
C ARG A 145 20.01 -12.37 5.62
N THR A 146 19.74 -11.90 6.84
CA THR A 146 20.72 -11.89 7.94
C THR A 146 20.56 -13.06 8.91
N SER A 147 19.62 -13.98 8.67
CA SER A 147 19.35 -15.15 9.54
C SER A 147 18.87 -14.81 10.97
N ASP A 148 18.55 -13.55 11.25
CA ASP A 148 18.12 -13.09 12.57
C ASP A 148 16.59 -13.08 12.73
N PHE A 149 15.89 -14.08 12.18
CA PHE A 149 14.42 -14.12 12.13
C PHE A 149 13.72 -14.03 13.50
N ASN A 150 14.45 -14.23 14.60
CA ASN A 150 13.95 -14.22 15.99
C ASN A 150 14.29 -12.95 16.79
N SER A 151 14.71 -11.84 16.16
CA SER A 151 14.90 -10.59 16.90
C SER A 151 13.54 -9.97 17.28
N PRO A 152 13.31 -9.60 18.56
CA PRO A 152 12.05 -9.03 19.06
C PRO A 152 11.60 -7.74 18.34
N SER A 153 12.49 -7.10 17.59
CA SER A 153 12.25 -5.84 16.92
C SER A 153 11.16 -5.87 15.82
N ALA A 154 10.95 -6.97 15.11
CA ALA A 154 9.98 -7.00 14.00
C ALA A 154 8.52 -6.99 14.52
N ALA A 155 8.24 -7.77 15.56
CA ALA A 155 6.94 -7.81 16.21
C ALA A 155 6.62 -6.50 16.94
N GLU A 156 7.61 -5.91 17.62
CA GLU A 156 7.48 -4.59 18.25
C GLU A 156 7.15 -3.48 17.23
N GLN A 157 7.79 -3.50 16.06
CA GLN A 157 7.51 -2.57 14.98
C GLN A 157 6.10 -2.77 14.41
N GLN A 158 5.70 -4.03 14.16
CA GLN A 158 4.33 -4.35 13.73
C GLN A 158 3.29 -3.81 14.72
N GLN A 159 3.51 -4.02 16.02
CA GLN A 159 2.60 -3.54 17.07
C GLN A 159 2.50 -2.00 17.06
N LYS A 160 3.62 -1.30 16.91
CA LYS A 160 3.64 0.16 16.82
C LYS A 160 2.92 0.70 15.58
N TYR A 161 2.97 -0.01 14.45
CA TYR A 161 2.21 0.38 13.26
C TYR A 161 0.70 0.15 13.44
N MET A 162 0.31 -0.95 14.08
CA MET A 162 -1.09 -1.21 14.41
C MET A 162 -1.66 -0.17 15.38
N SER A 163 -0.87 0.31 16.35
CA SER A 163 -1.31 1.38 17.25
C SER A 163 -1.52 2.71 16.54
N LEU A 164 -0.72 3.03 15.51
CA LEU A 164 -0.94 4.22 14.67
C LEU A 164 -2.25 4.15 13.89
N VAL A 165 -2.58 2.99 13.32
CA VAL A 165 -3.87 2.79 12.65
C VAL A 165 -5.02 2.89 13.65
N ALA A 166 -4.87 2.31 14.85
CA ALA A 166 -5.87 2.41 15.90
C ALA A 166 -6.11 3.87 16.34
N ASP A 167 -5.05 4.66 16.51
CA ASP A 167 -5.16 6.08 16.88
C ASP A 167 -5.77 6.93 15.75
N PHE A 168 -5.38 6.68 14.49
CA PHE A 168 -6.01 7.32 13.33
C PHE A 168 -7.52 7.06 13.30
N LEU A 169 -7.94 5.82 13.51
CA LEU A 169 -9.36 5.46 13.53
C LEU A 169 -10.09 6.12 14.71
N SER A 170 -9.50 6.15 15.91
CA SER A 170 -10.17 6.69 17.11
C SER A 170 -10.21 8.22 17.15
N ASN A 171 -9.10 8.88 16.83
CA ASN A 171 -8.93 10.33 17.04
C ASN A 171 -8.69 11.09 15.73
N GLY A 172 -7.91 10.50 14.81
CA GLY A 172 -7.53 11.12 13.54
C GLY A 172 -8.73 11.48 12.66
N ILE A 173 -9.71 10.57 12.53
CA ILE A 173 -10.94 10.82 11.76
C ILE A 173 -11.73 11.99 12.34
N ASN A 174 -11.88 12.07 13.66
CA ASN A 174 -12.61 13.17 14.31
C ASN A 174 -11.93 14.53 14.05
N ARG A 175 -10.59 14.56 14.14
CA ARG A 175 -9.79 15.75 13.82
C ARG A 175 -9.93 16.16 12.36
N LEU A 176 -10.02 15.21 11.43
CA LEU A 176 -10.23 15.44 10.00
C LEU A 176 -11.64 15.99 9.69
N LEU A 177 -12.67 15.52 10.41
CA LEU A 177 -14.05 15.94 10.16
C LEU A 177 -14.33 17.41 10.54
N VAL A 178 -13.59 17.97 11.49
CA VAL A 178 -13.73 19.39 11.90
C VAL A 178 -13.46 20.38 10.75
N PRO A 179 -12.30 20.37 10.07
CA PRO A 179 -12.04 21.25 8.94
C PRO A 179 -12.94 20.93 7.74
N VAL A 180 -13.26 19.65 7.49
CA VAL A 180 -14.21 19.25 6.44
C VAL A 180 -15.58 19.88 6.67
N LYS A 181 -16.12 19.77 7.89
CA LYS A 181 -17.41 20.36 8.25
C LYS A 181 -17.43 21.86 8.03
N LYS A 182 -16.40 22.57 8.48
CA LYS A 182 -16.27 24.02 8.30
C LYS A 182 -16.25 24.43 6.83
N ALA A 183 -15.51 23.71 5.99
CA ALA A 183 -15.40 24.02 4.56
C ALA A 183 -16.69 23.70 3.79
N VAL A 184 -17.35 22.58 4.12
CA VAL A 184 -18.65 22.22 3.55
C VAL A 184 -19.71 23.24 3.95
N GLU A 185 -19.80 23.62 5.23
CA GLU A 185 -20.72 24.66 5.70
C GLU A 185 -20.52 25.97 4.93
N SER A 186 -19.27 26.45 4.81
CA SER A 186 -18.96 27.68 4.09
C SER A 186 -19.37 27.64 2.60
N THR A 187 -19.21 26.49 1.94
CA THR A 187 -19.46 26.38 0.50
C THR A 187 -20.95 26.12 0.21
N LEU A 188 -21.57 25.22 0.96
CA LEU A 188 -22.92 24.72 0.69
C LEU A 188 -24.03 25.63 1.24
N SER A 189 -23.74 26.50 2.21
CA SER A 189 -24.69 27.53 2.68
C SER A 189 -25.10 28.51 1.59
N SER A 190 -24.28 28.68 0.54
CA SER A 190 -24.58 29.57 -0.59
C SER A 190 -25.52 28.94 -1.64
N VAL A 191 -25.72 27.62 -1.61
CA VAL A 191 -26.45 26.88 -2.66
C VAL A 191 -27.89 26.59 -2.22
N PRO A 192 -28.93 27.13 -2.89
CA PRO A 192 -30.31 26.90 -2.50
C PRO A 192 -30.79 25.48 -2.80
N LEU A 193 -31.65 24.93 -1.93
CA LEU A 193 -32.25 23.58 -2.07
C LEU A 193 -33.06 23.37 -3.36
N ASN A 194 -33.57 24.44 -3.99
CA ASN A 194 -34.44 24.35 -5.17
C ASN A 194 -33.67 24.32 -6.51
N ARG A 195 -32.34 24.40 -6.48
CA ARG A 195 -31.53 24.38 -7.70
C ARG A 195 -31.36 22.94 -8.18
N SER A 196 -31.71 22.66 -9.43
CA SER A 196 -31.31 21.42 -10.09
C SER A 196 -29.80 21.49 -10.41
N LEU A 197 -29.04 20.54 -9.86
CA LEU A 197 -27.60 20.45 -10.07
C LEU A 197 -27.30 19.49 -11.22
N LYS A 198 -26.50 19.93 -12.18
CA LYS A 198 -25.88 19.06 -13.19
C LYS A 198 -24.57 18.49 -12.64
N LEU A 199 -24.00 17.50 -13.33
CA LEU A 199 -22.73 16.89 -12.95
C LEU A 199 -21.59 17.92 -12.83
N GLN A 200 -21.56 18.93 -13.71
CA GLN A 200 -20.58 20.02 -13.66
C GLN A 200 -20.70 20.84 -12.38
N ASP A 201 -21.93 21.21 -11.98
CA ASP A 201 -22.15 21.96 -10.74
C ASP A 201 -21.65 21.17 -9.51
N ILE A 202 -21.83 19.84 -9.49
CA ILE A 202 -21.32 18.98 -8.40
C ILE A 202 -19.79 18.97 -8.38
N SER A 203 -19.16 18.86 -9.55
CA SER A 203 -17.69 18.92 -9.65
C SER A 203 -17.15 20.26 -9.17
N ASP A 204 -17.81 21.37 -9.52
CA ASP A 204 -17.43 22.71 -9.09
C ASP A 204 -17.60 22.86 -7.58
N ILE A 205 -18.67 22.33 -7.00
CA ILE A 205 -18.87 22.30 -5.54
C ILE A 205 -17.76 21.51 -4.83
N ILE A 206 -17.43 20.31 -5.32
CA ILE A 206 -16.37 19.50 -4.73
C ILE A 206 -15.01 20.20 -4.84
N THR A 207 -14.75 20.88 -5.97
CA THR A 207 -13.52 21.65 -6.19
C THR A 207 -13.45 22.86 -5.25
N ALA A 208 -14.54 23.60 -5.10
CA ALA A 208 -14.62 24.72 -4.15
C ALA A 208 -14.43 24.27 -2.69
N ILE A 209 -14.98 23.11 -2.31
CA ILE A 209 -14.74 22.52 -0.99
C ILE A 209 -13.26 22.16 -0.84
N ARG A 210 -12.65 21.53 -1.84
CA ARG A 210 -11.22 21.21 -1.83
C ARG A 210 -10.36 22.47 -1.65
N ASP A 211 -10.65 23.53 -2.39
CA ASP A 211 -9.92 24.80 -2.32
C ASP A 211 -10.09 25.46 -0.94
N SER A 212 -11.28 25.34 -0.33
CA SER A 212 -11.54 25.82 1.03
C SER A 212 -10.78 25.02 2.10
N LEU A 213 -10.53 23.72 1.88
CA LEU A 213 -9.71 22.89 2.78
C LEU A 213 -8.19 23.13 2.61
N SER A 214 -7.73 23.59 1.45
CA SER A 214 -6.32 23.88 1.18
C SER A 214 -6.12 25.33 0.74
N PRO A 215 -6.11 26.30 1.67
CA PRO A 215 -5.98 27.72 1.35
C PRO A 215 -4.55 28.13 0.93
N SER A 216 -3.57 27.22 1.01
CA SER A 216 -2.21 27.42 0.49
C SER A 216 -2.05 26.67 -0.83
N ASP A 217 -1.25 27.18 -1.77
CA ASP A 217 -0.92 26.59 -3.09
C ASP A 217 -0.40 25.12 -3.06
N SER A 218 -0.36 24.50 -1.88
CA SER A 218 -0.15 23.08 -1.69
C SER A 218 -1.32 22.27 -2.24
N VAL A 219 -0.99 21.29 -3.09
CA VAL A 219 -1.93 20.29 -3.66
C VAL A 219 -2.56 19.39 -2.58
N CYS A 220 -2.07 19.44 -1.34
CA CYS A 220 -2.39 18.55 -0.24
C CYS A 220 -2.97 19.31 0.97
N LEU A 221 -3.80 18.63 1.75
CA LEU A 221 -4.32 19.12 3.04
C LEU A 221 -3.16 19.67 3.90
N PRO A 222 -3.30 20.86 4.50
CA PRO A 222 -2.31 21.33 5.45
C PRO A 222 -2.29 20.37 6.65
N ASP A 223 -1.09 20.01 7.09
CA ASP A 223 -0.88 19.24 8.31
C ASP A 223 -1.44 17.80 8.29
N VAL A 224 -1.38 17.11 7.13
CA VAL A 224 -1.71 15.66 7.03
C VAL A 224 -1.05 14.81 8.12
N SER A 225 0.16 15.19 8.52
CA SER A 225 0.90 14.51 9.58
C SER A 225 0.19 14.57 10.93
N SER A 226 -0.51 15.64 11.28
CA SER A 226 -1.19 15.76 12.58
C SER A 226 -2.50 14.99 12.67
N TYR A 227 -3.10 14.65 11.53
CA TYR A 227 -4.27 13.76 11.47
C TYR A 227 -3.86 12.28 11.51
N ILE A 228 -2.70 11.94 10.93
CA ILE A 228 -2.23 10.56 10.78
C ILE A 228 -1.38 10.09 11.98
N MET A 229 -0.60 10.98 12.59
CA MET A 229 0.26 10.64 13.71
C MET A 229 -0.33 11.11 15.03
N PRO A 230 -0.16 10.34 16.12
CA PRO A 230 -0.51 10.78 17.44
C PRO A 230 0.26 12.06 17.74
N THR A 231 -0.47 13.13 18.06
CA THR A 231 0.13 14.33 18.63
C THR A 231 0.77 13.93 19.96
N ASN A 232 2.01 14.36 20.20
CA ASN A 232 2.82 14.02 21.39
C ASN A 232 2.17 14.31 22.77
N SER A 233 0.90 14.72 22.81
CA SER A 233 0.06 14.87 24.00
C SER A 233 -0.62 13.58 24.47
N ASP A 234 -0.82 12.59 23.59
CA ASP A 234 -1.67 11.42 23.89
C ASP A 234 -0.85 10.18 24.28
N SER A 235 0.48 10.28 24.29
CA SER A 235 1.40 9.20 24.71
C SER A 235 1.48 8.98 26.23
N ILE A 236 0.56 9.54 27.02
CA ILE A 236 0.57 9.44 28.49
C ILE A 236 -0.58 8.56 29.04
N SER A 237 -1.62 8.25 28.26
CA SER A 237 -2.78 7.48 28.77
C SER A 237 -2.76 5.97 28.48
N SER A 238 -1.72 5.41 27.85
CA SER A 238 -1.63 3.96 27.58
C SER A 238 -0.93 3.16 28.69
N ASN A 239 -0.94 3.63 29.93
CA ASN A 239 -0.47 2.90 31.12
C ASN A 239 -1.62 2.25 31.92
N GLU A 240 -2.72 1.89 31.27
CA GLU A 240 -3.67 0.91 31.78
C GLU A 240 -3.91 -0.09 30.66
N PHE A 241 -3.29 -1.25 30.76
CA PHE A 241 -3.71 -2.59 30.32
C PHE A 241 -2.44 -3.46 30.34
N LEU A 242 -2.00 -3.73 31.58
CA LEU A 242 -1.33 -4.99 31.93
C LEU A 242 -2.34 -6.14 31.83
#